data_AF-A0A8K9X9X9-F1
#
_entry.id   AF-A0A8K9X9X9-F1
#
_cell.length_a   1.000
_cell.length_b   1.000
_cell.length_c   1.000
_cell.angle_alpha   90.00
_cell.angle_beta   90.00
_cell.angle_gamma   90.00
#
_symmetry.space_group_name_H-M   'P 1'
#
loop_
_entity.id
_entity.type
_entity.pdbx_description
1 polymer ?
#
loop_
_entity_poly.entity_id
_entity_poly.type
_entity_poly.pdbx_seq_one_letter_code
_entity_poly.pdbx_strand_id
1 'polypeptide(L)'
;MDTRRTAGRGSTTCVFMALVVATCLETIRAFGHSQDSEFTFILPAGRTECFFQTAAKNVTMEVEYQVIAGAGMDVDFTILSPHGFQLISEFRRSDGVHIVEPTEEGDYQICFDNSFSRFSEKMVFFEVIIEGQPGDVGGDDEWAGLGEPESLLEYKLEDIRESIDSVHRRLERSRQMQTVLRAFEARDRNLLEDNLWRVSFWSCTSLIVMLGVALTQVTHPHTRTTCGGSPGPVPVSL
;
A
#
# COMPACT_ATOMS: atom_id res chain seq x y z
N MET A 1 -14.40 24.65 -60.23
CA MET A 1 -15.13 24.95 -58.98
C MET A 1 -15.95 23.70 -58.69
N ASP A 2 -15.76 22.93 -57.62
CA ASP A 2 -15.29 23.28 -56.29
C ASP A 2 -14.76 21.98 -55.63
N THR A 3 -13.47 21.95 -55.28
CA THR A 3 -12.87 20.93 -54.40
C THR A 3 -12.97 21.44 -52.97
N ARG A 4 -13.93 20.95 -52.19
CA ARG A 4 -14.06 21.31 -50.76
C ARG A 4 -14.29 20.11 -49.84
N ARG A 5 -13.19 19.78 -49.14
CA ARG A 5 -13.07 19.47 -47.70
C ARG A 5 -13.84 18.27 -47.13
N THR A 6 -13.16 17.11 -47.12
CA THR A 6 -13.44 15.97 -46.21
C THR A 6 -12.19 15.49 -45.46
N ALA A 7 -11.25 16.39 -45.13
CA ALA A 7 -9.96 16.02 -44.50
C ALA A 7 -9.81 16.40 -43.01
N GLY A 8 -10.85 16.92 -42.35
CA GLY A 8 -10.72 17.55 -41.02
C GLY A 8 -11.24 16.76 -39.81
N ARG A 9 -12.06 15.72 -39.99
CA ARG A 9 -12.86 15.13 -38.89
C ARG A 9 -12.21 13.93 -38.18
N GLY A 10 -11.25 13.25 -38.83
CA GLY A 10 -10.47 12.17 -38.20
C GLY A 10 -9.26 12.65 -37.40
N SER A 11 -8.76 13.86 -37.67
CA SER A 11 -7.60 14.42 -36.98
C SER A 11 -7.96 14.94 -35.58
N THR A 12 -9.09 15.65 -35.45
CA THR A 12 -9.53 16.19 -34.16
C THR A 12 -9.89 15.09 -33.16
N THR A 13 -10.55 14.01 -33.59
CA THR A 13 -10.89 12.88 -32.71
C THR A 13 -9.67 12.12 -32.22
N CYS A 14 -8.65 11.94 -33.05
CA CYS A 14 -7.38 11.33 -32.64
C CYS A 14 -6.62 12.19 -31.63
N VAL A 15 -6.63 13.52 -31.80
CA VAL A 15 -5.97 14.47 -30.90
C VAL A 15 -6.64 14.49 -29.52
N PHE A 16 -7.98 14.47 -29.45
CA PHE A 16 -8.69 14.41 -28.18
C PHE A 16 -8.44 13.09 -27.43
N MET A 17 -8.46 11.96 -28.13
CA MET A 17 -8.13 10.66 -27.53
C MET A 17 -6.68 10.61 -27.02
N ALA A 18 -5.73 11.15 -27.78
CA ALA A 18 -4.32 11.20 -27.38
C ALA A 18 -4.11 12.10 -26.16
N LEU A 19 -4.81 13.25 -26.07
CA LEU A 19 -4.74 14.15 -24.92
C LEU A 19 -5.29 13.50 -23.65
N VAL A 20 -6.43 12.81 -23.73
CA VAL A 20 -7.03 12.12 -22.59
C VAL A 20 -6.11 11.00 -22.08
N VAL A 21 -5.54 10.21 -22.99
CA VAL A 21 -4.59 9.15 -22.64
C VAL A 21 -3.30 9.73 -22.02
N ALA A 22 -2.78 10.82 -22.56
CA ALA A 22 -1.60 11.49 -22.00
C ALA A 22 -1.87 12.06 -20.59
N THR A 23 -3.02 12.70 -20.37
CA THR A 23 -3.38 13.22 -19.05
C THR A 23 -3.62 12.12 -18.02
N CYS A 24 -4.20 10.98 -18.42
CA CYS A 24 -4.33 9.82 -17.54
C CYS A 24 -2.98 9.19 -17.18
N LEU A 25 -2.01 9.21 -18.09
CA LEU A 25 -0.69 8.64 -17.85
C LEU A 25 0.12 9.46 -16.84
N GLU A 26 -0.01 10.79 -16.85
CA GLU A 26 0.68 11.65 -15.88
C GLU A 26 0.08 11.58 -14.48
N THR A 27 -1.24 11.39 -14.34
CA THR A 27 -1.87 11.22 -13.02
C THR A 27 -1.46 9.94 -12.30
N ILE A 28 -0.99 8.92 -13.01
CA ILE A 28 -0.50 7.66 -12.42
C ILE A 28 0.92 7.84 -11.84
N ARG A 29 1.70 8.79 -12.33
CA ARG A 29 3.10 8.99 -11.92
C ARG A 29 3.30 9.83 -10.66
N ALA A 30 2.24 10.48 -10.16
CA ALA A 30 2.32 11.39 -9.01
C ALA A 30 2.23 10.69 -7.64
N PHE A 31 2.03 9.37 -7.60
CA PHE A 31 2.10 8.61 -6.36
C PHE A 31 3.54 8.15 -6.13
N GLY A 32 4.27 8.90 -5.31
CA GLY A 32 5.52 8.41 -4.72
C GLY A 32 5.19 7.19 -3.86
N HIS A 33 5.85 6.08 -4.13
CA HIS A 33 5.71 4.85 -3.35
C HIS A 33 6.51 5.02 -2.05
N SER A 34 5.84 5.11 -0.89
CA SER A 34 6.49 4.67 0.35
C SER A 34 6.72 3.17 0.21
N GLN A 35 7.92 2.68 0.54
CA GLN A 35 8.17 1.24 0.59
C GLN A 35 7.69 0.73 1.95
N ASP A 36 6.38 0.64 2.07
CA ASP A 36 5.72 -0.01 3.21
C ASP A 36 5.46 -1.46 2.83
N SER A 37 6.03 -2.39 3.60
CA SER A 37 5.92 -3.82 3.33
C SER A 37 5.24 -4.51 4.52
N GLU A 38 3.97 -4.87 4.35
CA GLU A 38 3.17 -5.59 5.35
C GLU A 38 3.03 -7.09 4.99
N PHE A 39 3.15 -7.96 5.99
CA PHE A 39 3.00 -9.40 5.80
C PHE A 39 2.32 -10.06 7.00
N THR A 40 1.39 -10.98 6.73
CA THR A 40 0.89 -11.94 7.73
C THR A 40 1.29 -13.34 7.31
N PHE A 41 1.91 -14.09 8.22
CA PHE A 41 2.33 -15.46 7.94
C PHE A 41 2.03 -16.39 9.12
N ILE A 42 2.03 -17.69 8.84
CA ILE A 42 1.89 -18.74 9.84
C ILE A 42 3.30 -19.25 10.17
N LEU A 43 3.68 -19.11 11.44
CA LEU A 43 4.93 -19.58 12.00
C LEU A 43 4.73 -20.98 12.63
N PRO A 44 5.26 -22.06 12.02
CA PRO A 44 5.03 -23.41 12.50
C PRO A 44 5.60 -23.65 13.90
N ALA A 45 5.09 -24.69 14.58
CA ALA A 45 5.63 -25.15 15.84
C ALA A 45 7.09 -25.64 15.69
N GLY A 46 7.97 -25.21 16.58
CA GLY A 46 9.35 -25.70 16.62
C GLY A 46 10.24 -25.12 15.51
N ARG A 47 9.83 -24.04 14.85
CA ARG A 47 10.50 -23.45 13.69
C ARG A 47 10.78 -21.97 13.88
N THR A 48 11.75 -21.50 13.12
CA THR A 48 12.14 -20.10 12.98
C THR A 48 11.96 -19.71 11.52
N GLU A 49 11.28 -18.59 11.27
CA GLU A 49 11.10 -18.03 9.94
C GLU A 49 11.85 -16.69 9.88
N CYS A 50 12.60 -16.44 8.80
CA CYS A 50 13.37 -15.22 8.64
C CYS A 50 13.08 -14.56 7.29
N PHE A 51 12.97 -13.24 7.31
CA PHE A 51 12.73 -12.37 6.17
C PHE A 51 13.93 -11.45 5.98
N PHE A 52 14.22 -11.09 4.73
CA PHE A 52 15.36 -10.24 4.37
C PHE A 52 14.83 -8.94 3.78
N GLN A 53 15.28 -7.81 4.35
CA GLN A 53 14.94 -6.48 3.90
C GLN A 53 16.21 -5.73 3.52
N THR A 54 16.32 -5.30 2.27
CA THR A 54 17.40 -4.42 1.82
C THR A 54 17.12 -3.00 2.28
N ALA A 55 18.10 -2.36 2.93
CA ALA A 55 18.06 -0.95 3.31
C ALA A 55 19.27 -0.19 2.71
N ALA A 56 19.05 1.07 2.35
CA ALA A 56 20.12 1.96 1.91
C ALA A 56 20.90 2.49 3.12
N LYS A 57 22.05 3.14 2.89
CA LYS A 57 22.80 3.76 3.99
C LYS A 57 22.08 5.01 4.51
N ASN A 58 22.12 5.23 5.83
CA ASN A 58 21.59 6.41 6.51
C ASN A 58 20.07 6.64 6.31
N VAL A 59 19.29 5.56 6.17
CA VAL A 59 17.82 5.63 6.25
C VAL A 59 17.34 5.11 7.60
N THR A 60 16.11 5.42 7.98
CA THR A 60 15.46 4.81 9.15
C THR A 60 14.71 3.56 8.70
N MET A 61 14.89 2.46 9.42
CA MET A 61 14.10 1.24 9.22
C MET A 61 13.32 0.96 10.49
N GLU A 62 12.00 0.97 10.40
CA GLU A 62 11.09 0.62 11.47
C GLU A 62 10.47 -0.75 11.18
N VAL A 63 10.46 -1.63 12.19
CA VAL A 63 9.84 -2.95 12.13
C VAL A 63 8.83 -3.06 13.27
N GLU A 64 7.56 -3.20 12.92
CA GLU A 64 6.47 -3.48 13.85
C GLU A 64 6.00 -4.92 13.69
N TYR A 65 5.73 -5.62 14.78
CA TYR A 65 5.15 -6.96 14.74
C TYR A 65 4.09 -7.17 15.82
N GLN A 66 3.16 -8.08 15.53
CA GLN A 66 2.11 -8.52 16.44
C GLN A 66 1.74 -9.99 16.20
N VAL A 67 1.64 -10.77 17.27
CA VAL A 67 1.12 -12.14 17.26
C VAL A 67 -0.40 -12.08 17.30
N ILE A 68 -1.05 -12.42 16.18
CA ILE A 68 -2.51 -12.35 16.00
C ILE A 68 -3.20 -13.58 16.59
N ALA A 69 -2.60 -14.76 16.45
CA ALA A 69 -3.20 -16.02 16.89
C ALA A 69 -2.16 -17.07 17.27
N GLY A 70 -2.58 -18.06 18.08
CA GLY A 70 -1.73 -19.17 18.55
C GLY A 70 -1.67 -19.26 20.07
N ALA A 71 -1.23 -20.40 20.59
CA ALA A 71 -1.09 -20.60 22.04
C ALA A 71 0.03 -19.71 22.59
N GLY A 72 -0.18 -19.11 23.77
CA GLY A 72 0.79 -18.24 24.44
C GLY A 72 0.85 -16.81 23.92
N MET A 73 0.46 -16.57 22.66
CA MET A 73 0.54 -15.26 21.98
C MET A 73 1.90 -14.57 22.11
N ASP A 74 2.97 -15.34 22.18
CA ASP A 74 4.36 -14.89 22.35
C ASP A 74 5.25 -15.36 21.18
N VAL A 75 6.30 -14.64 20.84
CA VAL A 75 7.33 -15.06 19.86
C VAL A 75 8.69 -14.51 20.30
N ASP A 76 9.76 -15.19 19.91
CA ASP A 76 11.12 -14.65 20.05
C ASP A 76 11.46 -13.90 18.75
N PHE A 77 11.86 -12.64 18.87
CA PHE A 77 12.09 -11.74 17.74
C PHE A 77 13.57 -11.35 17.69
N THR A 78 14.16 -11.30 16.49
CA THR A 78 15.56 -10.92 16.33
C THR A 78 15.80 -10.19 15.02
N ILE A 79 16.58 -9.10 15.06
CA ILE A 79 17.08 -8.40 13.87
C ILE A 79 18.61 -8.51 13.82
N LEU A 80 19.12 -8.96 12.69
CA LEU A 80 20.54 -9.02 12.39
C LEU A 80 20.91 -7.98 11.32
N SER A 81 22.05 -7.33 11.50
CA SER A 81 22.63 -6.44 10.51
C SER A 81 23.13 -7.23 9.28
N PRO A 82 23.39 -6.56 8.15
CA PRO A 82 23.97 -7.18 6.96
C PRO A 82 25.33 -7.85 7.21
N HIS A 83 26.02 -7.44 8.28
CA HIS A 83 27.29 -8.03 8.72
C HIS A 83 27.12 -9.22 9.70
N GLY A 84 25.88 -9.59 10.03
CA GLY A 84 25.56 -10.69 10.93
C GLY A 84 25.61 -10.32 12.42
N PHE A 85 25.66 -9.02 12.75
CA PHE A 85 25.58 -8.58 14.14
C PHE A 85 24.13 -8.53 14.61
N GLN A 86 23.84 -9.09 15.77
CA GLN A 86 22.52 -9.02 16.37
C GLN A 86 22.27 -7.62 16.93
N LEU A 87 21.35 -6.88 16.30
CA LEU A 87 21.00 -5.51 16.69
C LEU A 87 19.94 -5.52 17.78
N ILE A 88 18.90 -6.33 17.59
CA ILE A 88 17.74 -6.40 18.47
C ILE A 88 17.44 -7.87 18.73
N SER A 89 17.11 -8.20 19.98
CA SER A 89 16.63 -9.52 20.35
C SER A 89 15.68 -9.40 21.51
N GLU A 90 14.49 -9.94 21.32
CA GLU A 90 13.45 -9.99 22.30
C GLU A 90 12.96 -11.43 22.45
N PHE A 91 12.60 -11.77 23.68
CA PHE A 91 12.14 -13.10 24.01
C PHE A 91 10.70 -13.03 24.52
N ARG A 92 9.87 -13.93 24.00
CA ARG A 92 8.49 -14.18 24.43
C ARG A 92 7.62 -12.92 24.49
N ARG A 93 7.62 -12.15 23.40
CA ARG A 93 6.82 -10.94 23.24
C ARG A 93 5.61 -11.17 22.34
N SER A 94 4.50 -10.51 22.66
CA SER A 94 3.27 -10.54 21.84
C SER A 94 3.28 -9.53 20.71
N ASP A 95 4.02 -8.44 20.90
CA ASP A 95 4.10 -7.29 20.02
C ASP A 95 5.37 -6.49 20.33
N GLY A 96 5.83 -5.72 19.35
CA GLY A 96 6.99 -4.84 19.49
C GLY A 96 7.15 -3.92 18.29
N VAL A 97 7.72 -2.75 18.53
CA VAL A 97 8.08 -1.75 17.51
C VAL A 97 9.54 -1.41 17.70
N HIS A 98 10.32 -1.52 16.63
CA HIS A 98 11.77 -1.42 16.65
C HIS A 98 12.28 -0.54 15.53
N ILE A 99 13.03 0.51 15.89
CA ILE A 99 13.61 1.45 14.94
C ILE A 99 15.13 1.23 14.89
N VAL A 100 15.66 1.07 13.69
CA VAL A 100 17.09 0.95 13.40
C VAL A 100 17.52 2.22 12.67
N GLU A 101 18.31 3.06 13.34
CA GLU A 101 18.86 4.30 12.80
C GLU A 101 20.29 4.54 13.33
N PRO A 102 21.27 4.91 12.48
CA PRO A 102 21.22 4.86 11.01
C PRO A 102 21.38 3.43 10.50
N THR A 103 20.72 3.12 9.38
CA THR A 103 20.95 1.84 8.67
C THR A 103 22.25 1.83 7.86
N GLU A 104 22.83 0.65 7.74
CA GLU A 104 23.95 0.31 6.89
C GLU A 104 23.44 -0.23 5.55
N GLU A 105 24.19 -0.03 4.47
CA GLU A 105 23.81 -0.58 3.16
C GLU A 105 23.90 -2.11 3.18
N GLY A 106 22.78 -2.79 2.95
CA GLY A 106 22.73 -4.23 2.81
C GLY A 106 21.41 -4.87 3.23
N ASP A 107 21.42 -6.20 3.36
CA ASP A 107 20.24 -7.01 3.69
C ASP A 107 20.16 -7.27 5.19
N TYR A 108 19.16 -6.68 5.83
CA TYR A 108 18.81 -6.95 7.22
C TYR A 108 17.99 -8.23 7.30
N GLN A 109 18.30 -9.07 8.29
CA GLN A 109 17.59 -10.31 8.52
C GLN A 109 16.68 -10.16 9.75
N ILE A 110 15.38 -10.28 9.53
CA ILE A 110 14.33 -10.18 10.54
C ILE A 110 13.79 -11.60 10.79
N CYS A 111 13.99 -12.13 11.99
CA CYS A 111 13.63 -13.49 12.34
C CYS A 111 12.57 -13.56 13.44
N PHE A 112 11.64 -14.49 13.28
CA PHE A 112 10.63 -14.85 14.24
C PHE A 112 10.80 -16.32 14.63
N ASP A 113 11.07 -16.58 15.90
CA ASP A 113 11.30 -17.93 16.43
C ASP A 113 10.15 -18.45 17.30
N ASN A 114 9.66 -19.63 16.94
CA ASN A 114 8.67 -20.41 17.66
C ASN A 114 9.22 -21.81 18.02
N SER A 115 10.54 -21.95 18.13
CA SER A 115 11.21 -23.18 18.54
C SER A 115 10.73 -23.70 19.90
N PHE A 116 10.28 -22.81 20.78
CA PHE A 116 9.79 -23.15 22.12
C PHE A 116 8.40 -23.80 22.12
N SER A 117 7.57 -23.60 21.09
CA SER A 117 6.26 -24.26 20.99
C SER A 117 6.37 -25.59 20.27
N ARG A 118 6.08 -26.69 20.96
CA ARG A 118 6.20 -28.04 20.39
C ARG A 118 5.04 -28.47 19.49
N PHE A 119 3.86 -27.87 19.68
CA PHE A 119 2.61 -28.37 19.07
C PHE A 119 1.74 -27.27 18.46
N SER A 120 1.91 -26.01 18.85
CA SER A 120 1.09 -24.90 18.39
C SER A 120 1.85 -24.02 17.41
N GLU A 121 1.25 -23.81 16.24
CA GLU A 121 1.63 -22.74 15.32
C GLU A 121 1.14 -21.38 15.83
N LYS A 122 1.73 -20.32 15.28
CA LYS A 122 1.40 -18.92 15.59
C LYS A 122 1.13 -18.18 14.28
N MET A 123 0.25 -17.20 14.31
CA MET A 123 0.01 -16.29 13.20
C MET A 123 0.59 -14.94 13.59
N VAL A 124 1.57 -14.47 12.82
CA VAL A 124 2.30 -13.23 13.10
C VAL A 124 2.06 -12.27 11.94
N PHE A 125 1.69 -11.05 12.27
CA PHE A 125 1.69 -9.91 11.36
C PHE A 125 2.91 -9.06 11.66
N PHE A 126 3.60 -8.62 10.62
CA PHE A 126 4.66 -7.64 10.75
C PHE A 126 4.67 -6.69 9.57
N GLU A 127 5.16 -5.49 9.81
CA GLU A 127 5.31 -4.43 8.85
C GLU A 127 6.72 -3.86 8.94
N VAL A 128 7.28 -3.53 7.79
CA VAL A 128 8.57 -2.84 7.68
C VAL A 128 8.36 -1.55 6.92
N ILE A 129 8.74 -0.44 7.56
CA ILE A 129 8.67 0.91 7.02
C ILE A 129 10.09 1.41 6.86
N ILE A 130 10.45 1.86 5.66
CA ILE A 130 11.75 2.47 5.40
C ILE A 130 11.51 3.94 5.07
N GLU A 131 11.90 4.82 6.00
CA GLU A 131 11.85 6.27 5.76
C GLU A 131 13.26 6.78 5.41
N GLY A 132 13.35 7.37 4.23
CA GLY A 132 14.61 7.87 3.72
C GLY A 132 14.53 7.99 2.21
N GLN A 133 14.79 9.18 1.70
CA GLN A 133 14.76 9.43 0.26
C GLN A 133 16.04 8.83 -0.34
N PRO A 134 15.98 7.80 -1.21
CA PRO A 134 17.14 7.37 -1.95
C PRO A 134 17.44 8.42 -3.02
N GLY A 135 18.08 9.53 -2.65
CA GLY A 135 18.51 10.53 -3.62
C GLY A 135 18.65 11.99 -3.21
N ASP A 136 18.60 12.39 -1.94
CA ASP A 136 18.95 13.77 -1.56
C ASP A 136 20.22 13.80 -0.70
N VAL A 137 21.36 13.69 -1.38
CA VAL A 137 22.64 14.15 -0.83
C VAL A 137 22.63 15.67 -0.96
N GLY A 138 22.09 16.38 0.04
CA GLY A 138 21.91 17.83 -0.07
C GLY A 138 21.42 18.60 1.16
N GLY A 139 22.10 18.48 2.31
CA GLY A 139 21.90 19.34 3.50
C GLY A 139 20.85 18.75 4.45
N ASP A 140 20.95 18.84 5.77
CA ASP A 140 21.59 19.82 6.63
C ASP A 140 21.74 19.26 8.07
N ASP A 141 22.95 19.39 8.59
CA ASP A 141 23.32 19.04 9.96
C ASP A 141 22.84 20.14 10.95
N GLU A 142 21.63 20.09 11.53
CA GLU A 142 21.31 21.04 12.63
C GLU A 142 20.12 20.66 13.53
N TRP A 143 20.17 19.55 14.29
CA TRP A 143 19.31 19.38 15.48
C TRP A 143 20.06 18.75 16.66
N ALA A 144 21.17 19.40 17.05
CA ALA A 144 21.83 19.16 18.32
C ALA A 144 21.75 20.44 19.18
N GLY A 145 20.76 20.53 20.05
CA GLY A 145 20.87 21.40 21.23
C GLY A 145 19.60 22.12 21.65
N LEU A 146 18.82 21.49 22.54
CA LEU A 146 18.07 22.12 23.63
C LEU A 146 17.92 21.01 24.69
N GLY A 147 18.47 21.03 25.91
CA GLY A 147 18.65 22.14 26.82
C GLY A 147 17.69 21.96 28.00
N GLU A 148 18.04 21.07 28.95
CA GLU A 148 17.41 20.95 30.28
C GLU A 148 17.39 22.31 31.01
N PRO A 149 16.41 22.59 31.90
CA PRO A 149 16.74 22.51 33.33
C PRO A 149 15.59 22.21 34.34
N GLU A 150 16.03 21.62 35.46
CA GLU A 150 15.72 21.88 36.89
C GLU A 150 14.31 21.69 37.49
N SER A 151 14.20 20.59 38.23
CA SER A 151 13.88 20.52 39.68
C SER A 151 13.26 21.75 40.36
N LEU A 152 11.92 21.81 40.48
CA LEU A 152 11.26 22.46 41.63
C LEU A 152 9.74 22.18 41.82
N LEU A 153 9.23 20.97 41.52
CA LEU A 153 7.79 20.72 41.61
C LEU A 153 7.39 19.39 42.26
N GLU A 154 8.00 19.01 43.38
CA GLU A 154 7.82 17.67 43.99
C GLU A 154 6.91 17.64 45.24
N TYR A 155 5.89 18.49 45.38
CA TYR A 155 5.03 18.41 46.58
C TYR A 155 3.51 18.57 46.36
N LYS A 156 3.04 18.46 45.10
CA LYS A 156 1.61 18.25 44.80
C LYS A 156 1.38 17.17 43.74
N LEU A 157 2.40 16.36 43.47
CA LEU A 157 2.37 15.41 42.36
C LEU A 157 1.73 14.07 42.72
N GLU A 158 1.72 13.61 43.98
CA GLU A 158 1.24 12.25 44.31
C GLU A 158 -0.26 12.00 44.00
N ASP A 159 -1.17 12.90 44.37
CA ASP A 159 -2.62 12.70 44.22
C ASP A 159 -3.08 12.92 42.75
N ILE A 160 -2.35 13.78 42.04
CA ILE A 160 -2.49 14.00 40.59
C ILE A 160 -1.91 12.80 39.83
N ARG A 161 -0.80 12.23 40.31
CA ARG A 161 -0.13 11.08 39.70
C ARG A 161 -0.99 9.83 39.73
N GLU A 162 -1.69 9.54 40.82
CA GLU A 162 -2.59 8.37 40.87
C GLU A 162 -3.78 8.51 39.90
N SER A 163 -4.35 9.72 39.83
CA SER A 163 -5.42 10.03 38.87
C SER A 163 -4.92 9.94 37.42
N ILE A 164 -3.73 10.48 37.14
CA ILE A 164 -3.06 10.39 35.84
C ILE A 164 -2.77 8.94 35.50
N ASP A 165 -2.20 8.13 36.40
CA ASP A 165 -1.88 6.72 36.16
C ASP A 165 -3.13 5.90 35.83
N SER A 166 -4.25 6.18 36.50
CA SER A 166 -5.53 5.50 36.23
C SER A 166 -6.11 5.87 34.85
N VAL A 167 -5.98 7.13 34.44
CA VAL A 167 -6.37 7.61 33.11
C VAL A 167 -5.40 7.09 32.06
N HIS A 168 -4.10 7.04 32.35
CA HIS A 168 -3.06 6.52 31.47
C HIS A 168 -3.31 5.06 31.15
N ARG A 169 -3.59 4.22 32.16
CA ARG A 169 -3.95 2.81 31.94
C ARG A 169 -5.21 2.62 31.10
N ARG A 170 -6.20 3.51 31.25
CA ARG A 170 -7.43 3.47 30.42
C ARG A 170 -7.16 3.95 28.99
N LEU A 171 -6.30 4.95 28.83
CA LEU A 171 -5.89 5.47 27.53
C LEU A 171 -4.96 4.50 26.80
N GLU A 172 -4.05 3.82 27.49
CA GLU A 172 -3.20 2.76 26.92
C GLU A 172 -4.05 1.61 26.39
N ARG A 173 -5.04 1.15 27.16
CA ARG A 173 -5.94 0.09 26.71
C ARG A 173 -6.78 0.52 25.51
N SER A 174 -7.27 1.76 25.52
CA SER A 174 -8.00 2.35 24.38
C SER A 174 -7.09 2.52 23.16
N ARG A 175 -5.83 2.93 23.38
CA ARG A 175 -4.82 3.12 22.33
C ARG A 175 -4.48 1.78 21.69
N GLN A 176 -4.24 0.73 22.48
CA GLN A 176 -4.03 -0.64 21.98
C GLN A 176 -5.20 -1.12 21.12
N MET A 177 -6.46 -0.92 21.57
CA MET A 177 -7.62 -1.27 20.75
C MET A 177 -7.72 -0.44 19.47
N GLN A 178 -7.47 0.87 19.54
CA GLN A 178 -7.48 1.73 18.37
C GLN A 178 -6.39 1.35 17.36
N THR A 179 -5.21 0.93 17.80
CA THR A 179 -4.15 0.43 16.92
C THR A 179 -4.58 -0.82 16.18
N VAL A 180 -5.17 -1.79 16.88
CA VAL A 180 -5.67 -3.03 16.26
C VAL A 180 -6.82 -2.75 15.27
N LEU A 181 -7.76 -1.87 15.64
CA LEU A 181 -8.85 -1.46 14.74
C LEU A 181 -8.34 -0.71 13.50
N ARG A 182 -7.31 0.13 13.64
CA ARG A 182 -6.66 0.80 12.50
C ARG A 182 -5.95 -0.19 11.58
N ALA A 183 -5.28 -1.20 12.13
CA ALA A 183 -4.64 -2.26 11.35
C ALA A 183 -5.66 -3.06 10.54
N PHE A 184 -6.80 -3.43 11.15
CA PHE A 184 -7.89 -4.09 10.41
C PHE A 184 -8.54 -3.18 9.37
N GLU A 185 -8.78 -1.90 9.67
CA GLU A 185 -9.35 -0.93 8.72
C GLU A 185 -8.42 -0.67 7.53
N ALA A 186 -7.11 -0.57 7.76
CA ALA A 186 -6.10 -0.40 6.72
C ALA A 186 -6.09 -1.61 5.77
N ARG A 187 -6.08 -2.82 6.33
CA ARG A 187 -6.18 -4.06 5.55
C ARG A 187 -7.47 -4.16 4.74
N ASP A 188 -8.62 -3.85 5.35
CA ASP A 188 -9.90 -3.88 4.67
C ASP A 188 -9.97 -2.79 3.58
N ARG A 189 -9.37 -1.61 3.80
CA ARG A 189 -9.19 -0.62 2.73
C ARG A 189 -8.34 -1.14 1.59
N ASN A 190 -7.18 -1.76 1.87
CA ASN A 190 -6.30 -2.29 0.83
C ASN A 190 -7.02 -3.33 -0.04
N LEU A 191 -7.77 -4.26 0.58
CA LEU A 191 -8.59 -5.22 -0.14
C LEU A 191 -9.72 -4.57 -0.96
N LEU A 192 -10.38 -3.55 -0.40
CA LEU A 192 -11.42 -2.82 -1.11
C LEU A 192 -10.85 -2.03 -2.29
N GLU A 193 -9.68 -1.41 -2.14
CA GLU A 193 -8.99 -0.63 -3.16
C GLU A 193 -8.52 -1.51 -4.32
N ASP A 194 -7.96 -2.69 -4.05
CA ASP A 194 -7.56 -3.65 -5.10
C ASP A 194 -8.76 -4.16 -5.91
N ASN A 195 -9.85 -4.48 -5.22
CA ASN A 195 -11.08 -4.92 -5.88
C ASN A 195 -11.72 -3.78 -6.68
N LEU A 196 -11.76 -2.58 -6.11
CA LEU A 196 -12.29 -1.39 -6.76
C LEU A 196 -11.44 -1.01 -7.98
N TRP A 197 -10.11 -1.08 -7.88
CA TRP A 197 -9.21 -0.80 -8.99
C TRP A 197 -9.46 -1.76 -10.15
N ARG A 198 -9.55 -3.06 -9.88
CA ARG A 198 -9.83 -4.08 -10.91
C ARG A 198 -11.19 -3.82 -11.58
N VAL A 199 -12.24 -3.61 -10.79
CA VAL A 199 -13.60 -3.35 -11.31
C VAL A 199 -13.63 -2.04 -12.10
N SER A 200 -13.02 -0.98 -11.59
CA SER A 200 -12.94 0.32 -12.24
C SER A 200 -12.19 0.24 -13.57
N PHE A 201 -11.07 -0.50 -13.61
CA PHE A 201 -10.29 -0.72 -14.83
C PHE A 201 -11.10 -1.43 -15.94
N TRP A 202 -11.80 -2.51 -15.59
CA TRP A 202 -12.64 -3.23 -16.56
C TRP A 202 -13.87 -2.42 -16.99
N SER A 203 -14.45 -1.63 -16.07
CA SER A 203 -15.55 -0.71 -16.37
C SER A 203 -15.13 0.40 -17.34
N CYS A 204 -13.99 1.06 -17.08
CA CYS A 204 -13.42 2.07 -17.97
C CYS A 204 -13.08 1.51 -19.34
N THR A 205 -12.48 0.31 -19.40
CA THR A 205 -12.17 -0.37 -20.66
C THR A 205 -13.46 -0.64 -21.47
N SER A 206 -14.50 -1.15 -20.82
CA SER A 206 -15.80 -1.41 -21.44
C SER A 206 -16.45 -0.12 -21.97
N LEU A 207 -16.39 0.97 -21.20
CA LEU A 207 -16.91 2.28 -21.59
C LEU A 207 -16.19 2.82 -22.84
N ILE A 208 -14.86 2.69 -22.91
CA ILE A 208 -14.07 3.09 -24.09
C ILE A 208 -14.47 2.28 -25.33
N VAL A 209 -14.64 0.96 -25.20
CA VAL A 209 -15.08 0.09 -26.30
C VAL A 209 -16.46 0.49 -26.81
N MET A 210 -17.42 0.73 -25.91
CA MET A 210 -18.78 1.15 -26.28
C MET A 210 -18.78 2.51 -26.99
N LEU A 211 -17.98 3.47 -26.52
CA LEU A 211 -17.79 4.75 -27.21
C LEU A 211 -17.16 4.56 -28.60
N GLY A 212 -16.16 3.68 -28.72
CA GLY A 212 -15.53 3.34 -30.01
C GLY A 212 -16.53 2.75 -31.01
N VAL A 213 -17.38 1.83 -30.57
CA VAL A 213 -18.44 1.23 -31.39
C VAL A 213 -19.48 2.29 -31.80
N ALA A 214 -19.93 3.14 -30.87
CA ALA A 214 -20.89 4.19 -31.17
C ALA A 214 -20.35 5.19 -32.22
N LEU A 215 -19.08 5.59 -32.10
CA LEU A 215 -18.43 6.46 -33.09
C LEU A 215 -18.30 5.78 -34.45
N THR A 216 -17.98 4.48 -34.47
CA THR A 216 -17.90 3.69 -35.71
C THR A 216 -19.28 3.57 -36.38
N GLN A 217 -20.34 3.35 -35.60
CA GLN A 217 -21.72 3.31 -36.11
C GLN A 217 -22.17 4.67 -36.67
N VAL A 218 -21.83 5.78 -36.00
CA VAL A 218 -22.18 7.15 -36.44
C VAL A 218 -21.38 7.61 -37.65
N THR A 219 -20.20 7.04 -37.90
CA THR A 219 -19.37 7.34 -39.08
C THR A 219 -19.64 6.42 -40.28
N HIS A 220 -20.22 5.24 -40.05
CA HIS A 220 -20.65 4.28 -41.07
C HIS A 220 -22.13 4.41 -41.59
N PRO A 221 -22.89 5.53 -41.46
CA PRO A 221 -24.24 5.56 -42.05
C PRO A 221 -24.26 5.95 -43.53
N HIS A 222 -23.12 6.16 -44.21
CA HIS A 222 -23.14 6.65 -45.61
C HIS A 222 -22.94 5.59 -46.72
N THR A 223 -22.78 4.31 -46.40
CA THR A 223 -22.52 3.26 -47.42
C THR A 223 -23.59 2.17 -47.53
N ARG A 224 -24.74 2.30 -46.87
CA ARG A 224 -25.80 1.27 -46.94
C ARG A 224 -27.23 1.80 -47.16
N THR A 225 -27.38 2.82 -48.00
CA THR A 225 -28.68 3.26 -48.55
C THR A 225 -28.72 3.38 -50.08
N THR A 226 -27.86 2.64 -50.79
CA THR A 226 -28.10 2.35 -52.21
C THR A 226 -28.01 0.85 -52.45
N CYS A 227 -29.01 0.32 -53.17
CA CYS A 227 -29.15 -1.01 -53.76
C CYS A 227 -30.02 -2.05 -53.00
N GLY A 228 -31.11 -2.43 -53.69
CA GLY A 228 -32.10 -3.46 -53.36
C GLY A 228 -33.50 -2.85 -53.36
N GLY A 229 -34.31 -2.84 -54.42
CA GLY A 229 -34.52 -3.82 -55.48
C GLY A 229 -36.05 -3.93 -55.63
N SER A 230 -36.60 -3.49 -56.76
CA SER A 230 -38.06 -3.49 -57.03
C SER A 230 -38.59 -4.94 -57.13
N PRO A 231 -39.73 -5.31 -56.51
CA PRO A 231 -40.38 -6.58 -56.78
C PRO A 231 -41.33 -6.42 -57.98
N GLY A 232 -40.94 -6.97 -59.14
CA GLY A 232 -41.85 -7.16 -60.28
C GLY A 232 -42.78 -8.37 -60.05
N PRO A 233 -44.02 -8.36 -60.56
CA PRO A 233 -45.03 -9.37 -60.25
C PRO A 233 -44.84 -10.67 -61.05
N VAL A 234 -45.14 -11.80 -60.40
CA VAL A 234 -45.14 -13.15 -60.98
C VAL A 234 -46.53 -13.43 -61.59
N PRO A 235 -46.65 -13.91 -62.84
CA PRO A 235 -47.95 -14.21 -63.43
C PRO A 235 -48.49 -15.57 -62.93
N VAL A 236 -49.76 -15.60 -62.54
CA VAL A 236 -50.52 -16.82 -62.25
C VAL A 236 -51.26 -17.24 -63.52
N SER A 237 -51.04 -18.46 -63.97
CA SER A 237 -51.72 -19.08 -65.10
C SER A 237 -53.16 -19.47 -64.76
N LEU A 238 -54.12 -19.01 -65.57
CA LEU A 238 -55.24 -19.81 -66.09
C LEU A 238 -55.64 -19.28 -67.47
#